data_AF-D1QR09-F1
#
_entry.id   AF-D1QR09-F1
#
_cell.length_a   1.000
_cell.length_b   1.000
_cell.length_c   1.000
_cell.angle_alpha   90.00
_cell.angle_beta   90.00
_cell.angle_gamma   90.00
#
_symmetry.space_group_name_H-M   'P 1'
#
loop_
_entity.id
_entity.type
_entity.pdbx_description
1 polymer ?
#
loop_
_entity_poly.entity_id
_entity_poly.type
_entity_poly.pdbx_seq_one_letter_code
_entity_poly.pdbx_strand_id
1 'polypeptide(L)' 'QILSINQNNDPNRLYKEVWIGLGGMQSAVYATEVSMEEYLTYTTEETEKVEVMQRAEQLGGDIETAIRLLANEKINNKKK' A
#
# COMPACT_ATOMS: atom_id res chain seq x y z
N GLN A 1 -11.52 -15.70 14.36
CA GLN A 1 -10.14 -15.76 14.86
C GLN A 1 -9.35 -14.70 14.12
N ILE A 2 -8.71 -13.75 14.83
CA ILE A 2 -7.85 -12.73 14.22
C ILE A 2 -6.42 -13.24 14.34
N LEU A 3 -5.74 -13.43 13.21
CA LEU A 3 -4.48 -14.19 13.14
C LEU A 3 -3.22 -13.33 13.37
N SER A 4 -3.31 -12.01 13.23
CA SER A 4 -2.34 -11.06 13.77
C SER A 4 -2.93 -9.65 13.79
N ILE A 5 -2.89 -8.97 14.92
CA ILE A 5 -2.98 -7.51 14.98
C ILE A 5 -1.55 -7.04 15.26
N ASN A 6 -0.88 -6.45 14.27
CA ASN A 6 0.41 -5.84 14.53
C ASN A 6 0.20 -4.57 15.37
N GLN A 7 0.73 -4.55 16.59
CA GLN A 7 0.66 -3.39 17.49
C GLN A 7 1.89 -2.48 17.37
N ASN A 8 2.90 -2.89 16.59
CA ASN A 8 4.15 -2.17 16.44
C ASN A 8 4.20 -1.42 15.10
N ASN A 9 3.11 -0.72 14.77
CA ASN A 9 3.07 0.09 13.57
C ASN A 9 3.82 1.40 13.77
N ASP A 10 4.71 1.73 12.84
CA ASP A 10 5.38 3.03 12.82
C ASP A 10 4.52 4.03 12.05
N PRO A 11 3.91 5.05 12.71
CA PRO A 11 3.02 5.99 12.06
C PRO A 11 3.74 6.91 11.06
N ASN A 12 5.07 6.97 11.08
CA ASN A 12 5.86 7.83 10.20
C ASN A 12 6.31 7.14 8.92
N ARG A 13 6.09 5.83 8.78
CA ARG A 13 6.54 5.03 7.65
C ARG A 13 5.34 4.47 6.89
N LEU A 14 5.49 4.39 5.57
CA LEU A 14 4.54 3.74 4.68
C LEU A 14 5.16 2.45 4.19
N TYR A 15 4.56 1.33 4.58
CA TYR A 15 5.01 -0.01 4.21
C TYR A 15 3.81 -0.94 4.12
N LYS A 16 4.00 -2.07 3.44
CA LYS A 16 3.10 -3.22 3.54
C LYS A 16 3.65 -4.20 4.56
N GLU A 17 2.80 -5.10 5.01
CA GLU A 17 3.19 -6.17 5.92
C GLU A 17 3.18 -7.50 5.18
N VAL A 18 4.22 -8.30 5.40
CA VAL A 18 4.27 -9.69 4.94
C VAL A 18 4.47 -10.60 6.13
N TRP A 19 3.63 -11.61 6.22
CA TRP A 19 3.77 -12.68 7.20
C TRP A 19 4.62 -13.81 6.61
N ILE A 20 5.66 -14.22 7.33
CA ILE A 20 6.54 -15.31 6.91
C ILE A 20 6.58 -16.36 8.02
N GLY A 21 6.17 -17.59 7.68
CA GLY A 21 6.25 -18.77 8.55
C GLY A 21 7.28 -19.77 8.05
N LEU A 22 8.30 -20.08 8.87
CA LEU A 22 9.30 -21.10 8.60
C LEU A 22 8.96 -22.39 9.35
N GLY A 23 8.15 -23.25 8.71
CA GLY A 23 7.87 -24.61 9.19
C GLY A 23 7.28 -24.70 10.60
N GLY A 24 6.61 -23.66 11.09
CA GLY A 24 6.02 -23.60 12.43
C GLY A 24 6.99 -23.31 13.57
N MET A 25 8.31 -23.27 13.32
CA MET A 25 9.32 -22.92 14.35
C MET A 25 9.49 -21.41 14.51
N GLN A 26 9.37 -20.65 13.42
CA GLN A 26 9.49 -19.20 13.43
C GLN A 26 8.37 -18.59 12.59
N SER A 27 7.68 -17.60 13.15
CA SER A 27 6.61 -16.86 12.49
C SER A 27 6.76 -15.40 12.88
N ALA A 28 6.93 -14.52 11.88
CA ALA A 28 7.07 -13.09 12.09
C ALA A 28 6.38 -12.30 10.97
N VAL A 29 6.00 -11.06 11.30
CA VAL A 29 5.49 -10.07 10.37
C VAL A 29 6.63 -9.08 10.09
N TYR A 30 6.86 -8.79 8.82
CA TYR A 30 7.90 -7.88 8.36
C TYR A 30 7.30 -6.71 7.61
N ALA A 31 7.80 -5.50 7.89
CA ALA A 31 7.53 -4.32 7.09
C ALA A 31 8.28 -4.43 5.76
N THR A 32 7.56 -4.28 4.66
CA THR A 32 8.09 -4.26 3.29
C THR A 32 7.85 -2.88 2.70
N GLU A 33 8.93 -2.16 2.43
CA GLU A 33 8.88 -0.90 1.71
C GLU A 33 8.96 -1.19 0.21
N VAL A 34 7.98 -0.66 -0.52
CA VAL A 34 7.84 -0.82 -1.97
C VAL A 34 7.68 0.55 -2.61
N SER A 35 7.68 0.62 -3.94
CA SER A 35 7.37 1.87 -4.62
C SER A 35 5.95 2.33 -4.30
N MET A 36 5.67 3.63 -4.47
CA MET A 36 4.33 4.16 -4.22
C MET A 36 3.29 3.54 -5.16
N GLU A 37 3.69 3.22 -6.40
CA GLU A 37 2.85 2.51 -7.36
C GLU A 37 2.44 1.13 -6.84
N GLU A 38 3.40 0.33 -6.38
CA GLU A 38 3.12 -1.00 -5.85
C GLU A 38 2.28 -0.92 -4.57
N TYR A 39 2.58 0.04 -3.70
CA TYR A 39 1.81 0.29 -2.49
C TYR A 39 0.33 0.60 -2.80
N LEU A 40 0.06 1.48 -3.77
CA LEU A 40 -1.29 1.88 -4.18
C LEU A 40 -2.02 0.74 -4.92
N THR A 41 -1.29 -0.06 -5.70
CA THR A 41 -1.84 -1.23 -6.40
C THR A 41 -2.50 -2.21 -5.43
N TYR A 42 -1.85 -2.42 -4.27
CA TYR A 42 -2.31 -3.35 -3.23
C TYR A 42 -2.80 -2.64 -1.97
N THR A 43 -3.36 -1.43 -2.10
CA THR A 43 -3.88 -0.74 -0.93
C THR A 43 -5.16 -1.37 -0.39
N THR A 44 -5.18 -1.52 0.94
CA THR A 44 -6.36 -1.89 1.72
C THR A 44 -7.03 -0.68 2.36
N GLU A 45 -6.38 0.49 2.31
CA GLU A 45 -6.93 1.73 2.83
C GLU A 45 -8.06 2.19 1.91
N GLU A 46 -9.27 2.29 2.47
CA GLU A 46 -10.48 2.60 1.70
C GLU A 46 -10.36 3.91 0.93
N THR A 47 -9.83 4.94 1.57
CA THR A 47 -9.66 6.28 0.99
C THR A 47 -8.73 6.26 -0.22
N GLU A 48 -7.60 5.56 -0.13
CA GLU A 48 -6.65 5.40 -1.24
C GLU A 48 -7.26 4.57 -2.37
N LYS A 49 -8.01 3.51 -2.04
CA LYS A 49 -8.70 2.68 -3.02
C LYS A 49 -9.72 3.50 -3.81
N VAL A 50 -10.54 4.30 -3.12
CA VAL A 50 -11.51 5.18 -3.76
C VAL A 50 -10.81 6.19 -4.68
N GLU A 51 -9.70 6.78 -4.23
CA GLU A 51 -8.91 7.73 -5.02
C GLU A 51 -8.37 7.08 -6.32
N VAL A 52 -7.81 5.88 -6.24
CA VAL A 52 -7.34 5.11 -7.41
C VAL A 52 -8.50 4.82 -8.37
N MET A 53 -9.64 4.34 -7.86
CA MET A 53 -10.78 3.98 -8.69
C MET A 53 -11.38 5.21 -9.39
N GLN A 54 -11.51 6.34 -8.70
CA GLN A 54 -11.98 7.60 -9.29
C GLN A 54 -11.04 8.10 -10.38
N ARG A 55 -9.72 8.03 -10.14
CA ARG A 55 -8.74 8.42 -11.16
C ARG A 55 -8.78 7.49 -12.37
N ALA A 56 -8.95 6.19 -12.16
CA ALA A 56 -9.10 5.22 -13.25
C ALA A 56 -10.36 5.50 -14.08
N GLU A 57 -11.49 5.82 -13.44
CA GLU A 57 -12.74 6.19 -14.12
C GLU A 57 -12.54 7.43 -15.02
N GLN A 58 -11.84 8.46 -14.53
CA GLN A 58 -11.50 9.65 -15.31
C GLN A 58 -10.62 9.34 -16.53
N LEU A 59 -9.86 8.25 -16.48
CA LEU A 59 -8.97 7.79 -17.55
C LEU A 59 -9.59 6.68 -18.41
N GLY A 60 -10.92 6.51 -18.35
CA GLY A 60 -11.61 5.50 -19.17
C GLY A 60 -11.35 4.06 -18.72
N GLY A 61 -11.02 3.85 -17.45
CA GLY A 61 -10.75 2.55 -16.85
C GLY A 61 -9.26 2.16 -16.82
N ASP A 62 -8.35 3.01 -17.31
CA ASP A 62 -6.90 2.75 -17.23
C ASP A 62 -6.38 2.94 -15.80
N ILE A 63 -6.44 1.87 -15.03
CA ILE A 63 -5.98 1.83 -13.64
C ILE A 63 -4.46 1.93 -13.51
N GLU A 64 -3.70 1.44 -14.50
CA GLU A 64 -2.24 1.49 -14.46
C GLU A 64 -1.74 2.94 -14.55
N THR A 65 -2.28 3.70 -15.50
CA THR A 65 -1.98 5.12 -15.63
C THR A 65 -2.50 5.91 -14.43
N ALA A 66 -3.68 5.55 -13.89
CA ALA A 66 -4.20 6.17 -12.68
C ALA A 66 -3.24 6.04 -11.48
N ILE A 67 -2.77 4.82 -11.22
CA ILE A 67 -1.82 4.52 -10.15
C ILE A 67 -0.51 5.29 -10.36
N ARG A 68 0.03 5.29 -11.57
CA ARG A 68 1.29 6.00 -11.89
C ARG A 68 1.18 7.50 -11.65
N LEU A 69 0.07 8.13 -12.06
CA LEU A 69 -0.13 9.56 -11.85
C LEU A 69 -0.30 9.89 -10.36
N LEU A 70 -1.14 9.14 -9.65
CA LEU A 70 -1.37 9.33 -8.22
C LEU A 70 -0.09 9.11 -7.39
N ALA A 71 0.71 8.11 -7.74
CA ALA A 71 1.99 7.85 -7.09
C ALA A 71 2.93 9.05 -7.21
N ASN A 72 3.08 9.59 -8.42
CA ASN A 72 3.90 10.77 -8.68
C ASN A 72 3.40 12.01 -7.92
N GLU A 73 2.10 12.24 -7.87
CA GLU A 73 1.50 13.33 -7.11
C GLU A 73 1.82 13.23 -5.61
N LYS A 74 1.62 12.05 -5.01
CA LYS A 74 1.92 11.81 -3.58
C LYS A 74 3.41 11.99 -3.27
N ILE A 75 4.30 11.52 -4.15
CA ILE A 75 5.75 11.69 -4.00
C ILE A 75 6.14 13.17 -4.06
N ASN A 76 5.57 13.92 -5.01
CA ASN A 76 5.87 15.34 -5.17
C ASN A 76 5.34 16.20 -4.02
N ASN A 77 4.17 15.85 -3.48
CA ASN A 77 3.59 16.53 -2.33
C ASN A 77 4.40 16.32 -1.05
N LYS A 78 5.06 15.16 -0.87
CA LYS A 78 5.97 14.93 0.27
C LYS A 78 7.28 15.72 0.20
N LYS A 79 7.69 16.17 -0.99
CA LYS A 79 8.92 16.96 -1.18
C LYS A 79 8.71 18.47 -0.98
N LYS A 80 7.46 18.92 -0.91
CA LYS A 80 7.08 20.31 -0.61
C LYS A 80 6.95 20.49 0.89
#